data_AF-A0A382NDP4-F1
#
_entry.id   AF-A0A382NDP4-F1
#
_cell.length_a   1.000
_cell.length_b   1.000
_cell.length_c   1.000
_cell.angle_alpha   90.00
_cell.angle_beta   90.00
_cell.angle_gamma   90.00
#
_symmetry.space_group_name_H-M   'P 1'
#
loop_
_entity.id
_entity.type
_entity.pdbx_description
1 polymer ?
#
loop_
_entity_poly.entity_id
_entity_poly.type
_entity_poly.pdbx_seq_one_letter_code
_entity_poly.pdbx_strand_id
1 'polypeptide(L)' 'VLKTNKEKKEQSFPAFVVHWTDYSLSRKDPLKKEVRLSPDKNNAMKIAEKMIEEKIKKGWEKVV' A
#
# COMPACT_ATOMS: atom_id res chain seq x y z
N VAL A 1 4.09 2.94 -2.28
CA VAL A 1 3.22 4.14 -2.21
C VAL A 1 3.28 4.87 -3.54
N LEU A 2 2.15 5.25 -4.11
CA LEU A 2 2.04 5.88 -5.43
C LEU A 2 1.43 7.28 -5.29
N LYS A 3 2.02 8.27 -5.96
CA LYS A 3 1.45 9.62 -6.05
C LYS A 3 0.50 9.71 -7.23
N THR A 4 -0.71 10.23 -7.02
CA THR A 4 -1.77 10.28 -8.05
C THR A 4 -1.70 11.54 -8.91
N ASN A 5 -1.02 12.59 -8.45
CA ASN A 5 -0.98 13.93 -9.05
C ASN A 5 -2.37 14.59 -9.20
N LYS A 6 -3.40 14.03 -8.55
CA LYS A 6 -4.78 14.53 -8.61
C LYS A 6 -4.99 15.78 -7.76
N GLU A 7 -4.10 16.04 -6.80
CA GLU A 7 -4.14 17.25 -5.97
C GLU A 7 -4.05 18.55 -6.78
N LYS A 8 -3.53 18.47 -8.02
CA LYS A 8 -3.41 19.61 -8.94
C LYS A 8 -4.69 19.89 -9.73
N LYS A 9 -5.60 18.92 -9.83
CA LYS A 9 -6.84 19.03 -10.60
C LYS A 9 -8.04 19.24 -9.69
N GLU A 10 -8.12 18.49 -8.59
CA GLU A 10 -9.25 18.56 -7.67
C GLU A 10 -8.85 18.06 -6.28
N GLN A 11 -9.12 18.87 -5.26
CA GLN A 11 -8.72 18.61 -3.87
C GLN A 11 -9.54 17.48 -3.22
N SER A 12 -10.68 17.12 -3.82
CA SER A 12 -11.54 16.01 -3.40
C SER A 12 -10.89 14.63 -3.55
N PHE A 13 -9.87 14.50 -4.41
CA PHE A 13 -9.19 13.23 -4.64
C PHE A 13 -7.90 13.11 -3.80
N PRO A 14 -7.66 11.95 -3.16
CA PRO A 14 -6.45 11.73 -2.39
C PRO A 14 -5.21 11.75 -3.30
N ALA A 15 -4.17 12.45 -2.82
CA ALA A 15 -2.91 12.62 -3.54
C ALA A 15 -2.06 11.34 -3.58
N PHE A 16 -2.32 10.38 -2.68
CA PHE A 16 -1.55 9.15 -2.55
C PHE A 16 -2.42 7.89 -2.45
N VAL A 17 -1.91 6.82 -3.03
CA VAL A 17 -2.46 5.47 -2.97
C VAL A 17 -1.39 4.53 -2.40
N VAL A 18 -1.76 3.75 -1.40
CA VAL A 18 -0.97 2.64 -0.87
C VAL A 18 -1.59 1.34 -1.36
N HIS A 19 -0.84 0.58 -2.15
CA HIS A 19 -1.27 -0.68 -2.73
C HIS A 19 -0.45 -1.83 -2.15
N TRP A 20 -1.13 -2.85 -1.66
CA TRP A 20 -0.54 -4.10 -1.18
C TRP A 20 -1.05 -5.26 -2.02
N THR A 21 -0.13 -6.11 -2.46
CA THR A 21 -0.45 -7.40 -3.09
C THR A 21 0.15 -8.51 -2.26
N ASP A 22 -0.66 -9.50 -1.90
CA ASP A 22 -0.18 -10.71 -1.27
C ASP A 22 0.31 -11.70 -2.35
N TYR A 23 1.63 -11.87 -2.43
CA TYR A 23 2.28 -12.81 -3.34
C TYR A 23 2.59 -14.17 -2.69
N SER A 24 2.06 -14.47 -1.51
CA SER A 24 2.28 -15.76 -0.85
C SER A 24 1.89 -16.94 -1.73
N LEU A 25 2.72 -17.99 -1.70
CA LEU A 25 2.53 -19.21 -2.49
C LEU A 25 1.33 -20.03 -1.98
N SER A 26 1.02 -19.94 -0.67
CA SER A 26 -0.10 -20.62 -0.01
C SER A 26 -1.41 -19.82 -0.06
N ARG A 27 -1.53 -18.87 -0.99
CA ARG A 27 -2.75 -18.06 -1.12
C ARG A 27 -3.94 -18.92 -1.57
N LYS A 28 -5.01 -18.90 -0.77
CA LYS A 28 -6.29 -19.54 -1.11
C LYS A 28 -6.99 -18.82 -2.27
N ASP A 29 -6.93 -17.49 -2.25
CA ASP A 29 -7.54 -16.64 -3.27
C ASP A 29 -6.49 -16.29 -4.34
N PRO A 30 -6.85 -16.23 -5.63
CA PRO A 30 -5.89 -16.11 -6.74
C PRO A 30 -4.89 -14.94 -6.59
N LEU A 31 -5.36 -13.78 -6.11
CA LEU A 31 -4.54 -12.63 -5.79
C LEU A 31 -5.28 -11.69 -4.83
N LYS A 32 -4.80 -11.54 -3.58
CA LYS A 32 -5.37 -10.57 -2.64
C LYS A 32 -4.69 -9.22 -2.80
N LYS A 33 -5.51 -8.20 -3.04
CA LYS A 33 -5.08 -6.79 -3.10
C LYS A 33 -5.79 -5.96 -2.05
N GLU A 34 -5.06 -5.07 -1.41
CA GLU A 34 -5.58 -4.08 -0.48
C GLU A 34 -5.12 -2.70 -0.93
N VAL A 35 -6.06 -1.74 -0.99
CA VAL A 35 -5.81 -0.36 -1.43
C VAL A 35 -6.25 0.59 -0.34
N ARG A 36 -5.35 1.46 0.10
CA ARG A 36 -5.62 2.54 1.05
C ARG A 36 -5.26 3.88 0.43
N LEU A 37 -5.98 4.93 0.83
CA LEU A 37 -5.85 6.27 0.28
C LEU A 37 -5.30 7.22 1.34
N SER A 38 -4.55 8.24 0.92
CA SER A 38 -4.07 9.28 1.83
C SER A 38 -3.91 10.63 1.11
N PRO A 39 -4.24 11.75 1.78
CA PRO A 39 -4.07 13.08 1.20
C PRO A 39 -2.60 13.55 1.21
N ASP A 40 -1.74 13.00 2.08
CA ASP A 40 -0.34 13.42 2.23
C ASP A 40 0.63 12.23 2.24
N LYS A 41 1.89 12.53 1.92
CA LYS A 41 2.93 11.50 1.77
C LYS A 41 3.28 10.82 3.09
N ASN A 42 3.33 11.56 4.19
CA ASN A 42 3.79 11.04 5.47
C ASN A 42 2.79 10.02 6.03
N ASN A 43 1.50 10.33 5.95
CA ASN A 43 0.46 9.38 6.33
C ASN A 43 0.42 8.17 5.39
N ALA A 44 0.61 8.36 4.08
CA ALA A 44 0.72 7.23 3.14
C ALA A 44 1.89 6.29 3.47
N MET A 45 3.04 6.83 3.91
CA MET A 45 4.19 6.03 4.34
C MET A 45 3.91 5.28 5.64
N LYS A 46 3.32 5.93 6.65
CA LYS A 46 2.89 5.26 7.90
C LYS A 46 1.91 4.12 7.64
N ILE A 47 0.97 4.31 6.71
CA ILE A 47 0.05 3.25 6.29
C ILE A 47 0.83 2.08 5.68
N ALA A 48 1.79 2.36 4.80
CA ALA A 48 2.61 1.32 4.16
C ALA A 48 3.45 0.55 5.19
N GLU A 49 4.09 1.23 6.14
CA GLU A 49 4.87 0.63 7.23
C GLU A 49 3.99 -0.28 8.09
N LYS A 50 2.80 0.18 8.48
CA LYS A 50 1.85 -0.63 9.23
C LYS A 50 1.39 -1.85 8.45
N MET A 51 1.13 -1.72 7.15
CA MET A 51 0.77 -2.86 6.30
C MET A 51 1.91 -3.87 6.20
N ILE A 52 3.16 -3.41 6.15
CA ILE A 52 4.34 -4.27 6.16
C ILE A 52 4.42 -5.03 7.49
N GLU A 53 4.31 -4.34 8.63
CA GLU A 53 4.36 -4.95 9.96
C GLU A 53 3.25 -5.99 10.17
N GLU A 54 2.04 -5.70 9.73
CA GLU A 54 0.88 -6.60 9.88
C GLU A 54 0.91 -7.81 8.94
N LYS A 55 1.48 -7.68 7.74
CA LYS A 55 1.30 -8.65 6.65
C LYS A 55 2.56 -9.42 6.31
N ILE A 56 3.76 -8.93 6.63
CA ILE A 56 4.99 -9.71 6.48
C ILE A 56 4.97 -10.86 7.49
N LYS A 57 4.91 -12.08 6.96
CA LYS A 57 4.96 -13.32 7.75
C LYS A 57 6.40 -13.84 7.81
N LYS A 58 6.68 -14.70 8.79
CA LYS A 58 7.98 -15.40 8.90
C LYS A 58 8.39 -16.04 7.56
N GLY A 59 9.64 -15.85 7.16
CA GLY A 59 10.21 -16.39 5.91
C GLY A 59 10.24 -15.43 4.73
N TRP A 60 9.79 -14.17 4.90
CA TRP A 60 9.96 -13.12 3.91
C TRP A 60 11.14 -12.22 4.28
N GLU A 61 12.05 -12.04 3.34
CA GLU A 61 13.16 -11.08 3.46
C GLU A 61 12.90 -9.87 2.57
N LYS A 62 13.36 -8.71 3.04
CA LYS A 62 13.32 -7.50 2.23
C LYS A 62 14.34 -7.65 1.10
N VAL A 63 13.85 -7.63 -0.14
CA VAL A 63 14.73 -7.49 -1.31
C VAL A 63 15.20 -6.03 -1.36
N VAL A 64 16.51 -5.83 -1.31
CA VAL A 64 17.17 -4.51 -1.33
C VAL A 64 17.60 -4.17 -2.75
#